data_AF-A0A528EMM6-F1
#
_entry.id   AF-A0A528EMM6-F1
#
_cell.length_a   1.000
_cell.length_b   1.000
_cell.length_c   1.000
_cell.angle_alpha   90.00
_cell.angle_beta   90.00
_cell.angle_gamma   90.00
#
_symmetry.space_group_name_H-M   'P 1'
#
loop_
_entity.id
_entity.type
_entity.pdbx_description
1 polymer ?
#
loop_
_entity_poly.entity_id
_entity_poly.type
_entity_poly.pdbx_seq_one_letter_code
_entity_poly.pdbx_strand_id
1 'polypeptide(L)'
;MRAREAHVLQPELDFIPSLIPAELSIPPVFMNIPKMLVPMKLRDMALAVVSKKRRGVAWYKVSQKQADKYGFYVYSSHMVWKDQPFFRKALQRVKNIRGIPDPRAFVLQSCLRSIERIDGDVAECGVRQGRSTIFMLMSDLRPRHYHLFDSFAGLSEPTAEDRKPNGRTPWKSGDLSTDEKIARENISDFSNTTFHVGWIPDTFSSVSDRHFALVHI
;
A
#
# COMPACT_ATOMS: atom_id res chain seq x y z
N MET A 1 47.72 9.34 18.62
CA MET A 1 47.37 9.04 17.21
C MET A 1 45.85 9.11 17.09
N ARG A 2 45.32 10.17 16.46
CA ARG A 2 43.88 10.46 16.36
C ARG A 2 43.30 9.90 15.06
N ALA A 3 42.11 9.33 15.15
CA ALA A 3 41.29 8.88 14.04
C ALA A 3 40.89 10.07 13.13
N ARG A 4 40.91 9.86 11.81
CA ARG A 4 40.42 10.81 10.81
C ARG A 4 39.00 10.45 10.42
N GLU A 5 38.09 11.41 10.56
CA GLU A 5 36.75 11.39 10.00
C GLU A 5 36.83 11.51 8.47
N ALA A 6 36.04 10.72 7.75
CA ALA A 6 35.82 10.87 6.32
C ALA A 6 34.57 11.73 6.08
N HIS A 7 34.79 12.94 5.57
CA HIS A 7 33.74 13.79 5.03
C HIS A 7 33.13 13.15 3.77
N VAL A 8 31.82 12.93 3.77
CA VAL A 8 31.06 12.64 2.55
C VAL A 8 30.48 13.95 2.05
N LEU A 9 31.04 14.43 0.94
CA LEU A 9 30.57 15.54 0.14
C LEU A 9 29.22 15.18 -0.49
N GLN A 10 28.20 16.01 -0.25
CA GLN A 10 27.00 16.02 -1.09
C GLN A 10 27.32 16.74 -2.41
N PRO A 11 26.80 16.28 -3.55
CA PRO A 11 27.04 16.96 -4.81
C PRO A 11 26.30 18.30 -4.84
N GLU A 12 27.08 19.37 -4.96
CA GLU A 12 26.61 20.65 -5.49
C GLU A 12 26.15 20.43 -6.94
N LEU A 13 24.91 20.80 -7.22
CA LEU A 13 24.43 21.09 -8.56
C LEU A 13 23.87 22.51 -8.52
N ASP A 14 24.77 23.48 -8.65
CA ASP A 14 24.44 24.82 -9.07
C ASP A 14 24.12 24.80 -10.58
N PHE A 15 22.88 25.12 -10.95
CA PHE A 15 22.59 25.77 -12.23
C PHE A 15 21.30 26.60 -12.19
N ILE A 16 21.53 27.91 -12.02
CA ILE A 16 20.93 29.13 -12.62
C ILE A 16 19.46 29.10 -13.13
N PRO A 17 18.67 30.17 -12.84
CA PRO A 17 17.24 30.29 -13.11
C PRO A 17 16.92 30.71 -14.56
N SER A 18 15.62 30.65 -14.87
CA SER A 18 14.93 31.11 -16.09
C SER A 18 14.94 30.14 -17.27
N LEU A 19 13.78 29.53 -17.50
CA LEU A 19 13.01 29.59 -18.74
C LEU A 19 11.83 28.63 -18.61
N ILE A 20 10.63 29.16 -18.73
CA ILE A 20 9.44 28.38 -19.07
C ILE A 20 9.55 28.07 -20.56
N PRO A 21 9.40 26.81 -20.98
CA PRO A 21 8.71 26.51 -22.21
C PRO A 21 7.34 25.90 -21.88
N ALA A 22 6.35 26.43 -22.55
CA ALA A 22 5.00 25.90 -22.59
C ALA A 22 5.00 24.48 -23.19
N GLU A 23 3.91 23.75 -22.85
CA GLU A 23 3.44 22.51 -23.48
C GLU A 23 4.11 21.17 -23.07
N LEU A 24 3.59 20.59 -21.99
CA LEU A 24 3.26 19.16 -21.94
C LEU A 24 1.93 18.98 -21.20
N SER A 25 0.93 18.52 -21.93
CA SER A 25 -0.48 18.46 -21.52
C SER A 25 -0.69 17.52 -20.32
N ILE A 26 -1.01 18.11 -19.17
CA ILE A 26 -1.60 17.40 -18.03
C ILE A 26 -3.05 17.07 -18.41
N PRO A 27 -3.53 15.82 -18.27
CA PRO A 27 -4.92 15.48 -18.59
C PRO A 27 -5.90 16.31 -17.74
N PRO A 28 -7.07 16.71 -18.30
CA PRO A 28 -7.93 17.75 -17.77
C PRO A 28 -8.85 17.25 -16.64
N VAL A 29 -8.27 16.60 -15.62
CA VAL A 29 -8.98 16.23 -14.39
C VAL A 29 -8.45 17.00 -13.17
N PHE A 30 -7.31 17.69 -13.32
CA PHE A 30 -6.72 18.50 -12.24
C PHE A 30 -6.87 20.02 -12.41
N MET A 31 -7.57 20.49 -13.45
CA MET A 31 -7.63 21.92 -13.76
C MET A 31 -8.69 22.73 -13.00
N ASN A 32 -9.48 22.11 -12.10
CA ASN A 32 -10.47 22.85 -11.32
C ASN A 32 -10.63 22.33 -9.89
N ILE A 33 -9.51 22.10 -9.20
CA ILE A 33 -9.53 22.27 -7.75
C ILE A 33 -9.41 23.78 -7.56
N PRO A 34 -10.46 24.51 -7.12
CA PRO A 34 -10.30 25.90 -6.77
C PRO A 34 -9.10 25.98 -5.82
N LYS A 35 -8.21 26.96 -5.99
CA LYS A 35 -7.20 27.32 -4.97
C LYS A 35 -7.99 27.74 -3.74
N MET A 36 -8.48 26.75 -3.01
CA MET A 36 -9.34 26.93 -1.87
C MET A 36 -8.36 27.25 -0.76
N LEU A 37 -8.14 28.55 -0.57
CA LEU A 37 -7.43 29.08 0.58
C LEU A 37 -8.13 28.53 1.82
N VAL A 38 -7.61 27.44 2.36
CA VAL A 38 -7.97 26.99 3.70
C VAL A 38 -7.19 27.90 4.63
N PRO A 39 -7.84 28.75 5.45
CA PRO A 39 -7.10 29.60 6.35
C PRO A 39 -6.42 28.72 7.41
N MET A 40 -5.11 28.55 7.27
CA MET A 40 -4.27 28.04 8.35
C MET A 40 -4.41 29.01 9.53
N LYS A 41 -4.70 28.49 10.73
CA LYS A 41 -4.70 29.35 11.92
C LYS A 41 -3.30 29.96 12.08
N LEU A 42 -3.21 31.19 12.59
CA LEU A 42 -1.96 31.95 12.74
C LEU A 42 -0.82 31.13 13.37
N ARG A 43 -1.18 30.29 14.36
CA ARG A 43 -0.28 29.34 15.04
C ARG A 43 0.34 28.28 14.11
N ASP A 44 -0.43 27.78 13.14
CA ASP A 44 -0.01 26.74 12.21
C ASP A 44 0.84 27.35 11.08
N MET A 45 0.58 28.61 10.69
CA MET A 45 1.47 29.41 9.83
C MET A 45 2.81 29.68 10.50
N ALA A 46 2.81 30.09 11.77
CA ALA A 46 4.02 30.29 12.55
C ALA A 46 4.85 28.99 12.65
N LEU A 47 4.20 27.84 12.93
CA LEU A 47 4.86 26.52 12.94
C LEU A 47 5.47 26.11 11.60
N ALA A 48 4.88 26.54 10.48
CA ALA A 48 5.36 26.25 9.13
C ALA A 48 6.62 27.05 8.72
N VAL A 49 6.92 28.15 9.42
CA VAL A 49 8.08 29.01 9.17
C VAL A 49 9.31 28.57 9.98
N VAL A 50 9.10 27.86 11.11
CA VAL A 50 10.16 27.60 12.10
C VAL A 50 11.10 26.43 11.77
N SER A 51 10.64 25.36 11.09
CA SER A 51 11.54 24.32 10.55
C SER A 51 10.85 23.39 9.54
N LYS A 52 11.62 22.77 8.63
CA LYS A 52 11.11 21.83 7.60
C LYS A 52 10.30 20.67 8.21
N LYS A 53 10.74 20.16 9.38
CA LYS A 53 10.05 19.09 10.13
C LYS A 53 8.74 19.58 10.76
N ARG A 54 8.71 20.78 11.35
CA ARG A 54 7.51 21.35 11.98
C ARG A 54 6.47 21.83 10.95
N ARG A 55 6.91 22.26 9.77
CA ARG A 55 6.07 22.52 8.59
C ARG A 55 5.29 21.29 8.14
N GLY A 56 5.95 20.12 8.08
CA GLY A 56 5.28 18.86 7.76
C GLY A 56 4.15 18.51 8.73
N VAL A 57 4.35 18.76 10.03
CA VAL A 57 3.33 18.50 11.07
C VAL A 57 2.14 19.46 10.98
N ALA A 58 2.39 20.75 10.69
CA ALA A 58 1.32 21.73 10.52
C ALA A 58 0.43 21.38 9.30
N TRP A 59 1.06 21.05 8.17
CA TRP A 59 0.32 20.60 6.98
C TRP A 59 -0.40 19.28 7.20
N TYR A 60 0.19 18.34 7.93
CA TYR A 60 -0.50 17.10 8.31
C TYR A 60 -1.82 17.38 9.05
N LYS A 61 -1.83 18.28 10.04
CA LYS A 61 -3.04 18.63 10.80
C LYS A 61 -4.12 19.28 9.94
N VAL A 62 -3.73 20.13 8.99
CA VAL A 62 -4.66 20.75 8.04
C VAL A 62 -5.24 19.69 7.09
N SER A 63 -4.37 18.87 6.51
CA SER A 63 -4.77 17.78 5.62
C SER A 63 -5.66 16.75 6.33
N GLN A 64 -5.38 16.41 7.58
CA GLN A 64 -6.19 15.48 8.37
C GLN A 64 -7.61 16.00 8.56
N LYS A 65 -7.77 17.26 9.00
CA LYS A 65 -9.11 17.88 9.16
C LYS A 65 -9.89 17.91 7.86
N GLN A 66 -9.21 18.18 6.75
CA GLN A 66 -9.85 18.23 5.46
C GLN A 66 -10.25 16.83 5.00
N ALA A 67 -9.37 15.84 5.15
CA ALA A 67 -9.63 14.45 4.80
C ALA A 67 -10.79 13.87 5.61
N ASP A 68 -10.84 14.13 6.92
CA ASP A 68 -11.92 13.67 7.81
C ASP A 68 -13.30 14.18 7.32
N LYS A 69 -13.36 15.43 6.83
CA LYS A 69 -14.59 16.02 6.25
C LYS A 69 -15.13 15.22 5.04
N TYR A 70 -14.26 14.52 4.32
CA TYR A 70 -14.60 13.72 3.16
C TYR A 70 -14.49 12.20 3.43
N GLY A 71 -14.36 11.78 4.69
CA GLY A 71 -14.29 10.37 5.08
C GLY A 71 -12.94 9.70 4.78
N PHE A 72 -11.87 10.48 4.61
CA PHE A 72 -10.52 9.98 4.40
C PHE A 72 -9.67 10.11 5.66
N TYR A 73 -8.77 9.15 5.89
CA TYR A 73 -7.84 9.17 7.02
C TYR A 73 -6.43 9.55 6.56
N VAL A 74 -5.81 10.57 7.19
CA VAL A 74 -4.42 10.96 6.89
C VAL A 74 -3.49 10.29 7.89
N TYR A 75 -2.58 9.46 7.40
CA TYR A 75 -1.57 8.80 8.22
C TYR A 75 -0.52 9.79 8.73
N SER A 76 -0.19 9.70 10.02
CA SER A 76 0.74 10.62 10.69
C SER A 76 2.18 10.53 10.17
N SER A 77 2.92 11.62 10.32
CA SER A 77 4.33 11.73 9.93
C SER A 77 5.30 10.95 10.82
N HIS A 78 4.83 10.33 11.91
CA HIS A 78 5.65 9.61 12.89
C HIS A 78 5.54 8.08 12.75
N MET A 79 5.17 7.60 11.57
CA MET A 79 5.03 6.17 11.28
C MET A 79 6.43 5.54 11.16
N VAL A 80 7.08 5.26 12.31
CA VAL A 80 8.43 4.67 12.41
C VAL A 80 8.52 3.35 11.64
N TRP A 81 7.41 2.64 11.50
CA TRP A 81 7.37 1.39 10.73
C TRP A 81 7.72 1.56 9.25
N LYS A 82 7.55 2.76 8.67
CA LYS A 82 7.99 3.05 7.29
C LYS A 82 9.50 2.96 7.13
N ASP A 83 10.22 3.10 8.24
CA ASP A 83 11.67 3.04 8.27
C ASP A 83 12.22 1.63 8.50
N GLN A 84 11.35 0.65 8.74
CA GLN A 84 11.76 -0.73 8.97
C GLN A 84 12.37 -1.34 7.70
N PRO A 85 13.57 -1.97 7.78
CA PRO A 85 14.26 -2.50 6.61
C PRO A 85 13.42 -3.49 5.79
N PHE A 86 12.71 -4.41 6.46
CA PHE A 86 11.87 -5.40 5.80
C PHE A 86 10.69 -4.77 5.06
N PHE A 87 10.11 -3.70 5.62
CA PHE A 87 9.01 -2.97 4.99
C PHE A 87 9.51 -2.17 3.78
N ARG A 88 10.62 -1.44 3.90
CA ARG A 88 11.21 -0.68 2.79
C ARG A 88 11.58 -1.57 1.61
N LYS A 89 12.16 -2.74 1.87
CA LYS A 89 12.55 -3.70 0.83
C LYS A 89 11.33 -4.16 0.02
N ALA A 90 10.24 -4.53 0.70
CA ALA A 90 8.99 -4.88 0.04
C ALA A 90 8.36 -3.68 -0.70
N LEU A 91 8.34 -2.50 -0.08
CA LEU A 91 7.78 -1.28 -0.68
C LEU A 91 8.46 -0.92 -2.00
N GLN A 92 9.79 -1.08 -2.10
CA GLN A 92 10.53 -0.87 -3.34
C GLN A 92 10.09 -1.84 -4.44
N ARG A 93 9.89 -3.13 -4.10
CA ARG A 93 9.44 -4.16 -5.04
C ARG A 93 8.04 -3.90 -5.59
N VAL A 94 7.13 -3.39 -4.75
CA VAL A 94 5.71 -3.21 -5.10
C VAL A 94 5.35 -1.80 -5.61
N LYS A 95 6.34 -0.95 -5.94
CA LYS A 95 6.12 0.47 -6.25
C LYS A 95 5.04 0.72 -7.31
N ASN A 96 4.93 -0.16 -8.31
CA ASN A 96 3.98 -0.03 -9.42
C ASN A 96 2.84 -1.07 -9.37
N ILE A 97 2.68 -1.78 -8.25
CA ILE A 97 1.68 -2.84 -8.08
C ILE A 97 0.52 -2.29 -7.25
N ARG A 98 -0.70 -2.33 -7.82
CA ARG A 98 -1.91 -1.86 -7.13
C ARG A 98 -2.35 -2.88 -6.09
N GLY A 99 -2.86 -2.42 -4.94
CA GLY A 99 -3.37 -3.31 -3.91
C GLY A 99 -3.68 -2.57 -2.61
N ILE A 100 -3.57 -3.28 -1.49
CA ILE A 100 -3.88 -2.72 -0.17
C ILE A 100 -2.98 -1.54 0.22
N PRO A 101 -3.47 -0.61 1.06
CA PRO A 101 -2.66 0.47 1.59
C PRO A 101 -1.46 -0.03 2.42
N ASP A 102 -0.35 0.70 2.35
CA ASP A 102 0.91 0.44 3.08
C ASP A 102 0.74 0.04 4.56
N PRO A 103 -0.16 0.67 5.34
CA PRO A 103 -0.31 0.33 6.75
C PRO A 103 -0.94 -1.06 6.96
N ARG A 104 -1.85 -1.48 6.07
CA ARG A 104 -2.39 -2.85 6.10
C ARG A 104 -1.31 -3.86 5.72
N ALA A 105 -0.51 -3.53 4.71
CA ALA A 105 0.63 -4.38 4.33
C ALA A 105 1.64 -4.53 5.48
N PHE A 106 1.93 -3.44 6.21
CA PHE A 106 2.80 -3.51 7.39
C PHE A 106 2.23 -4.39 8.50
N VAL A 107 0.91 -4.36 8.73
CA VAL A 107 0.24 -5.26 9.68
C VAL A 107 0.42 -6.71 9.25
N LEU A 108 0.21 -7.04 7.98
CA LEU A 108 0.42 -8.41 7.48
C LEU A 108 1.85 -8.88 7.70
N GLN A 109 2.85 -8.04 7.39
CA GLN A 109 4.25 -8.37 7.67
C GLN A 109 4.52 -8.59 9.15
N SER A 110 3.91 -7.78 10.02
CA SER A 110 4.07 -7.91 11.46
C SER A 110 3.43 -9.20 11.98
N CYS A 111 2.26 -9.58 11.46
CA CYS A 111 1.62 -10.85 11.77
C CYS A 111 2.49 -12.03 11.35
N LEU A 112 2.98 -12.06 10.09
CA LEU A 112 3.83 -13.13 9.57
C LEU A 112 5.07 -13.35 10.44
N ARG A 113 5.75 -12.25 10.78
CA ARG A 113 6.95 -12.28 11.62
C ARG A 113 6.65 -12.75 13.04
N SER A 114 5.46 -12.45 13.57
CA SER A 114 5.06 -12.84 14.93
C SER A 114 4.70 -14.32 15.04
N ILE A 115 4.32 -14.96 13.94
CA ILE A 115 3.95 -16.38 13.89
C ILE A 115 5.11 -17.29 13.45
N GLU A 116 6.36 -16.84 13.55
CA GLU A 116 7.57 -17.61 13.16
C GLU A 116 7.64 -19.02 13.77
N ARG A 117 7.00 -19.24 14.92
CA ARG A 117 7.03 -20.54 15.64
C ARG A 117 5.75 -21.36 15.50
N ILE A 118 4.77 -20.90 14.73
CA ILE A 118 3.50 -21.60 14.52
C ILE A 118 3.61 -22.42 13.25
N ASP A 119 3.34 -23.72 13.25
CA ASP A 119 3.37 -24.51 12.02
C ASP A 119 2.14 -24.27 11.15
N GLY A 120 2.28 -24.50 9.84
CA GLY A 120 1.20 -24.34 8.86
C GLY A 120 1.54 -23.39 7.70
N ASP A 121 0.74 -23.48 6.65
CA ASP A 121 0.86 -22.69 5.44
C ASP A 121 0.21 -21.30 5.58
N VAL A 122 0.30 -20.49 4.54
CA VAL A 122 -0.37 -19.19 4.44
C VAL A 122 -1.39 -19.23 3.32
N ALA A 123 -2.59 -18.71 3.56
CA ALA A 123 -3.58 -18.49 2.51
C ALA A 123 -3.89 -17.00 2.34
N GLU A 124 -4.10 -16.58 1.10
CA GLU A 124 -4.63 -15.27 0.75
C GLU A 124 -5.85 -15.43 -0.15
N CYS A 125 -6.98 -14.86 0.26
CA CYS A 125 -8.21 -14.78 -0.50
C CYS A 125 -8.35 -13.38 -1.10
N GLY A 126 -8.18 -13.24 -2.41
CA GLY A 126 -8.13 -11.94 -3.09
C GLY A 126 -6.70 -11.42 -3.28
N VAL A 127 -5.97 -12.05 -4.18
CA VAL A 127 -4.56 -11.76 -4.54
C VAL A 127 -4.43 -10.51 -5.42
N ARG A 128 -5.36 -10.34 -6.35
CA ARG A 128 -5.37 -9.31 -7.38
C ARG A 128 -4.04 -9.22 -8.15
N GLN A 129 -3.21 -8.21 -7.90
CA GLN A 129 -1.89 -8.05 -8.56
C GLN A 129 -0.72 -8.57 -7.71
N GLY A 130 -1.00 -9.16 -6.53
CA GLY A 130 0.01 -9.77 -5.65
C GLY A 130 0.71 -8.80 -4.70
N ARG A 131 0.21 -7.56 -4.51
CA ARG A 131 0.87 -6.55 -3.66
C ARG A 131 1.06 -7.06 -2.22
N SER A 132 -0.04 -7.47 -1.57
CA SER A 132 -0.04 -8.01 -0.21
C SER A 132 0.76 -9.30 -0.12
N THR A 133 0.60 -10.19 -1.10
CA THR A 133 1.38 -11.43 -1.23
C THR A 133 2.88 -11.17 -1.15
N ILE A 134 3.40 -10.21 -1.94
CA ILE A 134 4.83 -9.84 -1.94
C ILE A 134 5.26 -9.32 -0.56
N PHE A 135 4.44 -8.47 0.08
CA PHE A 135 4.75 -8.01 1.44
C PHE A 135 4.89 -9.19 2.40
N MET A 136 3.94 -10.15 2.37
CA MET A 136 3.96 -11.32 3.24
C MET A 136 5.17 -12.22 2.95
N LEU A 137 5.35 -12.65 1.70
CA LEU A 137 6.47 -13.50 1.25
C LEU A 137 7.85 -12.91 1.63
N MET A 138 8.03 -11.59 1.50
CA MET A 138 9.29 -10.93 1.84
C MET A 138 9.50 -10.71 3.35
N SER A 139 8.47 -10.91 4.17
CA SER A 139 8.52 -10.75 5.63
C SER A 139 8.53 -12.06 6.40
N ASP A 140 8.13 -13.15 5.74
CA ASP A 140 8.10 -14.47 6.34
C ASP A 140 9.51 -14.89 6.75
N LEU A 141 9.64 -15.33 7.99
CA LEU A 141 10.90 -15.81 8.55
C LEU A 141 11.04 -17.33 8.39
N ARG A 142 10.03 -18.00 7.81
CA ARG A 142 10.04 -19.43 7.51
C ARG A 142 9.78 -19.69 6.02
N PRO A 143 10.21 -20.86 5.51
CA PRO A 143 9.83 -21.34 4.19
C PRO A 143 8.44 -21.99 4.21
N ARG A 144 7.36 -21.20 4.41
CA ARG A 144 5.97 -21.69 4.32
C ARG A 144 5.50 -21.79 2.88
N HIS A 145 4.50 -22.62 2.61
CA HIS A 145 3.82 -22.59 1.32
C HIS A 145 2.68 -21.57 1.33
N TYR A 146 2.48 -20.87 0.21
CA TYR A 146 1.46 -19.84 0.04
C TYR A 146 0.38 -20.31 -0.95
N HIS A 147 -0.86 -20.38 -0.47
CA HIS A 147 -2.04 -20.70 -1.26
C HIS A 147 -2.78 -19.42 -1.63
N LEU A 148 -2.79 -19.09 -2.92
CA LEU A 148 -3.23 -17.81 -3.45
C LEU A 148 -4.54 -17.98 -4.21
N PHE A 149 -5.65 -17.58 -3.60
CA PHE A 149 -6.99 -17.73 -4.17
C PHE A 149 -7.45 -16.42 -4.81
N ASP A 150 -7.83 -16.47 -6.07
CA ASP A 150 -8.45 -15.32 -6.76
C ASP A 150 -9.23 -15.80 -7.99
N SER A 151 -10.35 -15.13 -8.29
CA SER A 151 -11.08 -15.37 -9.53
C SER A 151 -10.42 -14.68 -10.72
N PHE A 152 -9.62 -13.64 -10.49
CA PHE A 152 -9.09 -12.64 -11.42
C PHE A 152 -10.17 -11.87 -12.21
N ALA A 153 -11.42 -12.34 -12.18
CA ALA A 153 -12.61 -11.71 -12.71
C ALA A 153 -13.10 -10.50 -11.88
N GLY A 154 -12.47 -10.20 -10.74
CA GLY A 154 -12.86 -9.10 -9.86
C GLY A 154 -13.98 -9.49 -8.90
N LEU A 155 -14.70 -8.48 -8.40
CA LEU A 155 -15.83 -8.68 -7.49
C LEU A 155 -17.01 -9.34 -8.21
N SER A 156 -17.76 -10.18 -7.49
CA SER A 156 -19.01 -10.78 -7.96
C SER A 156 -20.13 -9.73 -8.10
N GLU A 157 -21.26 -10.13 -8.68
CA GLU A 157 -22.47 -9.31 -8.60
C GLU A 157 -22.83 -9.06 -7.13
N PRO A 158 -23.02 -7.79 -6.72
CA PRO A 158 -23.38 -7.46 -5.35
C PRO A 158 -24.76 -8.02 -4.99
N THR A 159 -24.87 -8.49 -3.76
CA THR A 159 -26.11 -9.01 -3.17
C THR A 159 -26.81 -7.94 -2.32
N ALA A 160 -27.94 -8.28 -1.70
CA ALA A 160 -28.66 -7.35 -0.84
C ALA A 160 -27.83 -6.98 0.41
N GLU A 161 -26.99 -7.90 0.86
CA GLU A 161 -26.07 -7.80 1.99
C GLU A 161 -24.96 -6.78 1.75
N ASP A 162 -24.59 -6.54 0.49
CA ASP A 162 -23.55 -5.57 0.10
C ASP A 162 -24.05 -4.12 0.05
N ARG A 163 -25.37 -3.92 0.19
CA ARG A 163 -26.00 -2.60 0.11
C ARG A 163 -25.75 -1.82 1.40
N LYS A 164 -25.24 -0.60 1.26
CA LYS A 164 -25.08 0.32 2.40
C LYS A 164 -26.45 0.75 2.96
N PRO A 165 -26.52 1.21 4.23
CA PRO A 165 -27.76 1.72 4.83
C PRO A 165 -28.46 2.82 4.03
N ASN A 166 -27.71 3.57 3.20
CA ASN A 166 -28.24 4.61 2.33
C ASN A 166 -28.73 4.09 0.95
N GLY A 167 -28.86 2.78 0.78
CA GLY A 167 -29.33 2.14 -0.43
C GLY A 167 -28.30 2.01 -1.56
N ARG A 168 -27.07 2.53 -1.37
CA ARG A 168 -26.04 2.53 -2.41
C ARG A 168 -25.22 1.25 -2.37
N THR A 169 -24.95 0.71 -3.55
CA THR A 169 -23.97 -0.37 -3.75
C THR A 169 -22.70 0.26 -4.33
N PRO A 170 -21.62 0.38 -3.55
CA PRO A 170 -20.42 1.12 -3.96
C PRO A 170 -19.60 0.42 -5.03
N TRP A 171 -19.78 -0.89 -5.17
CA TRP A 171 -19.05 -1.75 -6.10
C TRP A 171 -20.03 -2.39 -7.06
N LYS A 172 -19.53 -2.78 -8.23
CA LYS A 172 -20.24 -3.60 -9.21
C LYS A 172 -19.39 -4.79 -9.61
N SER A 173 -20.03 -5.76 -10.26
CA SER A 173 -19.34 -6.91 -10.83
C SER A 173 -18.19 -6.48 -11.75
N GLY A 174 -17.08 -7.21 -11.65
CA GLY A 174 -15.86 -6.93 -12.41
C GLY A 174 -14.99 -5.81 -11.84
N ASP A 175 -15.45 -5.05 -10.84
CA ASP A 175 -14.58 -4.11 -10.15
C ASP A 175 -13.39 -4.84 -9.54
N LEU A 176 -12.21 -4.21 -9.59
CA LEU A 176 -10.92 -4.76 -9.15
C LEU A 176 -10.36 -5.94 -9.97
N SER A 177 -11.03 -6.35 -11.06
CA SER A 177 -10.51 -7.35 -11.99
C SER A 177 -9.12 -7.01 -12.52
N THR A 178 -8.35 -8.05 -12.85
CA THR A 178 -7.00 -7.92 -13.38
C THR A 178 -6.63 -9.21 -14.12
N ASP A 179 -5.71 -9.11 -15.08
CA ASP A 179 -5.14 -10.30 -15.72
C ASP A 179 -4.33 -11.12 -14.70
N GLU A 180 -4.62 -12.41 -14.58
CA GLU A 180 -3.90 -13.39 -13.77
C GLU A 180 -2.39 -13.38 -14.07
N LYS A 181 -2.02 -13.20 -15.34
CA LYS A 181 -0.62 -13.16 -15.79
C LYS A 181 0.18 -12.09 -15.06
N ILE A 182 -0.42 -10.94 -14.77
CA ILE A 182 0.22 -9.85 -14.03
C ILE A 182 0.60 -10.30 -12.62
N ALA A 183 -0.31 -11.01 -11.94
CA ALA A 183 -0.05 -11.51 -10.59
C ALA A 183 1.07 -12.55 -10.58
N ARG A 184 1.03 -13.50 -11.53
CA ARG A 184 2.04 -14.54 -11.68
C ARG A 184 3.41 -13.96 -12.00
N GLU A 185 3.49 -13.00 -12.92
CA GLU A 185 4.75 -12.31 -13.25
C GLU A 185 5.33 -11.58 -12.04
N ASN A 186 4.48 -10.85 -11.30
CA ASN A 186 4.91 -10.10 -10.12
C ASN A 186 5.55 -10.96 -9.03
N ILE A 187 5.12 -12.22 -8.88
CA ILE A 187 5.63 -13.14 -7.85
C ILE A 187 6.41 -14.34 -8.40
N SER A 188 6.79 -14.30 -9.68
CA SER A 188 7.47 -15.40 -10.39
C SER A 188 8.80 -15.84 -9.76
N ASP A 189 9.43 -14.98 -8.98
CA ASP A 189 10.66 -15.24 -8.21
C ASP A 189 10.44 -16.07 -6.94
N PHE A 190 9.18 -16.34 -6.56
CA PHE A 190 8.82 -17.12 -5.37
C PHE A 190 8.31 -18.52 -5.73
N SER A 191 9.12 -19.54 -5.45
CA SER A 191 8.81 -20.95 -5.77
C SER A 191 7.82 -21.61 -4.81
N ASN A 192 7.57 -21.01 -3.64
CA ASN A 192 6.71 -21.53 -2.58
C ASN A 192 5.27 -20.98 -2.67
N THR A 193 4.74 -20.86 -3.89
CA THR A 193 3.40 -20.30 -4.15
C THR A 193 2.57 -21.24 -5.02
N THR A 194 1.26 -21.27 -4.81
CA THR A 194 0.31 -21.98 -5.67
C THR A 194 -0.95 -21.15 -5.83
N PHE A 195 -1.31 -20.87 -7.08
CA PHE A 195 -2.55 -20.18 -7.42
C PHE A 195 -3.71 -21.15 -7.55
N HIS A 196 -4.81 -20.81 -6.90
CA HIS A 196 -6.10 -21.49 -6.99
C HIS A 196 -7.06 -20.53 -7.70
N VAL A 197 -7.10 -20.65 -9.03
CA VAL A 197 -7.86 -19.76 -9.90
C VAL A 197 -9.32 -20.18 -9.93
N GLY A 198 -10.21 -19.27 -9.56
CA GLY A 198 -11.65 -19.52 -9.56
C GLY A 198 -12.36 -18.78 -8.44
N TRP A 199 -13.68 -18.97 -8.36
CA TRP A 199 -14.47 -18.36 -7.31
C TRP A 199 -14.23 -19.03 -5.96
N ILE A 200 -14.27 -18.23 -4.91
CA ILE A 200 -14.40 -18.70 -3.54
C ILE A 200 -15.91 -18.88 -3.28
N PRO A 201 -16.34 -19.99 -2.64
CA PRO A 201 -15.54 -21.03 -1.99
C PRO A 201 -15.18 -22.24 -2.86
N ASP A 202 -15.59 -22.28 -4.13
CA ASP A 202 -15.47 -23.46 -5.01
C ASP A 202 -14.05 -24.03 -5.11
N THR A 203 -13.05 -23.16 -4.99
CA THR A 203 -11.62 -23.51 -5.05
C THR A 203 -11.03 -24.07 -3.74
N PHE A 204 -11.73 -24.02 -2.61
CA PHE A 204 -11.16 -24.43 -1.31
C PHE A 204 -10.95 -25.94 -1.14
N SER A 205 -11.60 -26.76 -1.96
CA SER A 205 -11.43 -28.22 -1.91
C SER A 205 -9.97 -28.65 -2.16
N SER A 206 -9.21 -27.86 -2.92
CA SER A 206 -7.79 -28.11 -3.25
C SER A 206 -6.84 -28.04 -2.04
N VAL A 207 -7.31 -27.50 -0.91
CA VAL A 207 -6.52 -27.32 0.31
C VAL A 207 -7.19 -27.93 1.54
N SER A 208 -8.15 -28.83 1.33
CA SER A 208 -8.92 -29.46 2.42
C SER A 208 -8.07 -30.27 3.41
N ASP A 209 -6.88 -30.69 3.00
CA ASP A 209 -5.89 -31.43 3.80
C ASP A 209 -4.78 -30.52 4.39
N ARG A 210 -4.86 -29.21 4.19
CA ARG A 210 -3.85 -28.24 4.65
C ARG A 210 -4.19 -27.64 6.01
N HIS A 211 -3.15 -27.25 6.73
CA HIS A 211 -3.25 -26.49 7.98
C HIS A 211 -2.59 -25.14 7.79
N PHE A 212 -3.23 -24.07 8.28
CA PHE A 212 -2.78 -22.70 8.06
C PHE A 212 -2.34 -22.03 9.35
N ALA A 213 -1.17 -21.38 9.30
CA ALA A 213 -0.70 -20.50 10.37
C ALA A 213 -1.29 -19.09 10.23
N LEU A 214 -1.65 -18.69 9.00
CA LEU A 214 -2.34 -17.44 8.71
C LEU A 214 -3.26 -17.56 7.50
N VAL A 215 -4.45 -16.96 7.59
CA VAL A 215 -5.36 -16.74 6.46
C VAL A 215 -5.67 -15.25 6.37
N HIS A 216 -5.36 -14.64 5.23
CA HIS A 216 -5.71 -13.26 4.90
C HIS A 216 -6.94 -13.23 3.98
N ILE A 217 -7.93 -12.39 4.32
CA ILE A 217 -9.23 -12.25 3.65
C ILE A 217 -9.50 -10.76 3.42
#